data_AF-A0A5D4S057-F1
#
_entry.id   AF-A0A5D4S057-F1
#
_cell.length_a   1.000
_cell.length_b   1.000
_cell.length_c   1.000
_cell.angle_alpha   90.00
_cell.angle_beta   90.00
_cell.angle_gamma   90.00
#
_symmetry.space_group_name_H-M   'P 1'
#
loop_
_entity.id
_entity.type
_entity.pdbx_description
1 polymer ?
#
loop_
_entity_poly.entity_id
_entity_poly.type
_entity_poly.pdbx_seq_one_letter_code
_entity_poly.pdbx_strand_id
1 'polypeptide(L)' 'MDTIKNDIEQWIAEHFSGEDVIIEEYPYLPHGRKINEPLKNDYVIVYYHAHYDRVNFYFKPN' A
#
# COMPACT_ATOMS: atom_id res chain seq x y z
N MET A 1 -7.57 -18.21 -1.64
CA MET A 1 -7.56 -16.73 -1.68
C MET A 1 -6.34 -16.29 -0.92
N ASP A 2 -5.45 -15.50 -1.52
CA ASP A 2 -4.23 -15.00 -0.87
C ASP A 2 -4.62 -14.13 0.33
N THR A 3 -4.49 -14.66 1.54
CA THR A 3 -4.76 -13.96 2.79
C THR A 3 -3.95 -12.66 2.87
N ILE A 4 -2.68 -12.71 2.44
CA ILE A 4 -1.78 -11.56 2.37
C ILE A 4 -2.34 -10.43 1.50
N LYS A 5 -2.89 -10.77 0.33
CA LYS A 5 -3.47 -9.77 -0.57
C LYS A 5 -4.68 -9.09 0.07
N ASN A 6 -5.53 -9.87 0.74
CA ASN A 6 -6.69 -9.35 1.45
C ASN A 6 -6.27 -8.44 2.61
N ASP A 7 -5.24 -8.80 3.38
CA ASP A 7 -4.76 -7.99 4.51
C ASP A 7 -4.22 -6.63 4.04
N ILE A 8 -3.50 -6.60 2.92
CA ILE A 8 -3.02 -5.35 2.32
C ILE A 8 -4.19 -4.49 1.83
N GLU A 9 -5.12 -5.09 1.07
CA GLU A 9 -6.27 -4.35 0.52
C GLU A 9 -7.18 -3.80 1.64
N GLN A 10 -7.39 -4.55 2.72
CA GLN A 10 -8.12 -4.09 3.89
C GLN A 10 -7.40 -2.91 4.56
N TRP A 11 -6.09 -3.02 4.80
CA TRP A 11 -5.32 -1.93 5.42
C TRP A 11 -5.41 -0.64 4.59
N ILE A 12 -5.33 -0.75 3.26
CA ILE A 12 -5.46 0.41 2.36
C ILE A 12 -6.83 1.05 2.48
N ALA A 13 -7.91 0.26 2.47
CA ALA A 13 -9.27 0.77 2.60
C ALA A 13 -9.55 1.45 3.95
N GLU A 14 -8.87 1.01 5.02
CA GLU A 14 -8.98 1.62 6.36
C GLU A 14 -8.22 2.96 6.49
N HIS A 15 -7.12 3.14 5.76
CA HIS A 15 -6.21 4.28 5.92
C HIS A 15 -6.35 5.34 4.82
N PHE A 16 -6.82 4.94 3.64
CA PHE A 16 -7.01 5.83 2.50
C PHE A 16 -8.47 5.82 2.07
N SER A 17 -9.10 6.98 2.13
CA SER A 17 -10.46 7.19 1.66
C SER A 17 -10.51 8.46 0.81
N GLY A 18 -10.82 8.33 -0.48
CA GLY A 18 -10.95 9.47 -1.38
C GLY A 18 -11.00 9.05 -2.85
N GLU A 19 -11.73 9.80 -3.67
CA GLU A 19 -11.86 9.53 -5.11
C GLU A 19 -10.54 9.73 -5.87
N ASP A 20 -9.61 10.52 -5.31
CA ASP A 20 -8.34 10.86 -5.94
C ASP A 20 -7.18 9.92 -5.56
N VAL A 21 -7.42 8.84 -4.80
CA VAL A 21 -6.36 7.91 -4.41
C VAL A 21 -6.02 6.98 -5.58
N ILE A 22 -4.79 7.07 -6.10
CA ILE A 22 -4.31 6.19 -7.16
C ILE A 22 -3.52 5.04 -6.53
N ILE A 23 -3.98 3.81 -6.73
CA ILE A 23 -3.34 2.61 -6.21
C ILE A 23 -2.72 1.83 -7.39
N GLU A 24 -1.41 1.62 -7.34
CA GLU A 24 -0.62 0.92 -8.34
C GLU A 24 0.09 -0.29 -7.73
N GLU A 25 0.46 -1.28 -8.56
CA GLU A 25 1.31 -2.37 -8.09
C GLU A 25 2.74 -1.88 -7.86
N TYR A 26 3.38 -2.36 -6.78
CA TYR A 26 4.78 -2.08 -6.52
C TYR A 26 5.62 -3.37 -6.64
N PRO A 27 6.19 -3.66 -7.83
CA PRO A 27 6.75 -4.98 -8.15
C PRO A 27 8.02 -5.34 -7.36
N TYR A 28 8.65 -4.37 -6.71
CA TYR A 28 9.86 -4.60 -5.91
C TYR A 28 9.58 -5.25 -4.56
N LEU A 29 8.32 -5.28 -4.12
CA LEU A 29 7.91 -5.95 -2.87
C LEU A 29 6.77 -6.92 -3.16
N PRO A 30 6.82 -8.17 -2.66
CA PRO A 30 5.73 -9.12 -2.82
C PRO A 30 4.41 -8.55 -2.31
N HIS A 31 3.38 -8.59 -3.18
CA HIS A 31 2.05 -8.02 -2.93
C HIS A 31 2.06 -6.51 -2.64
N GLY A 32 3.15 -5.80 -2.94
CA GLY A 32 3.29 -4.38 -2.69
C GLY A 32 2.29 -3.54 -3.49
N ARG A 33 1.80 -2.47 -2.86
CA ARG A 33 0.93 -1.45 -3.44
C ARG A 33 1.55 -0.09 -3.21
N LYS A 34 1.69 0.70 -4.28
CA LYS A 34 2.04 2.11 -4.22
C LYS A 34 0.75 2.91 -4.23
N ILE A 35 0.60 3.85 -3.31
CA ILE A 35 -0.58 4.67 -3.11
C ILE A 35 -0.15 6.11 -3.25
N ASN A 36 -0.69 6.78 -4.25
CA ASN A 36 -0.40 8.16 -4.58
C ASN A 36 -1.65 9.01 -4.29
N GLU A 37 -1.47 10.12 -3.59
CA GLU A 37 -2.50 11.14 -3.42
C GLU A 37 -2.06 12.36 -4.25
N PRO A 38 -2.65 12.65 -5.43
CA PRO A 38 -2.15 13.66 -6.38
C PRO A 38 -1.88 15.05 -5.81
N LEU A 39 -2.55 15.41 -4.71
CA LEU A 39 -2.40 16.71 -4.04
C LEU A 39 -1.27 16.73 -2.99
N LYS A 40 -0.80 15.56 -2.57
CA LYS A 40 0.34 15.41 -1.67
C LYS A 40 1.48 14.93 -2.54
N ASN A 41 2.55 15.70 -2.69
CA ASN A 41 3.72 15.31 -3.49
C ASN A 41 4.50 14.11 -2.91
N ASP A 42 3.83 13.22 -2.18
CA ASP A 42 4.35 12.05 -1.52
C ASP A 42 3.52 10.83 -1.93
N TYR A 43 4.11 9.65 -1.86
CA TYR A 43 3.42 8.38 -2.00
C TYR A 43 3.73 7.45 -0.84
N VAL A 44 2.80 6.55 -0.56
CA VAL A 44 2.95 5.50 0.44
C VAL A 44 3.11 4.18 -0.28
N ILE A 45 4.01 3.33 0.20
CA ILE A 45 4.05 1.95 -0.24
C ILE A 45 3.63 1.07 0.92
N VAL A 46 2.64 0.23 0.67
CA VAL A 46 2.09 -0.77 1.59
C VAL A 46 2.47 -2.14 1.07
N TYR A 47 2.97 -3.01 1.94
CA TYR A 47 3.46 -4.32 1.56
C TYR A 47 3.37 -5.29 2.73
N TYR A 48 3.48 -6.58 2.45
CA TYR A 48 3.55 -7.60 3.49
C TYR A 48 4.99 -7.92 3.85
N HIS A 49 5.33 -7.81 5.13
CA HIS A 49 6.67 -8.10 5.63
C HIS A 49 6.77 -9.54 6.15
N ALA A 50 7.14 -10.47 5.28
CA ALA A 50 7.13 -11.90 5.57
C ALA A 50 7.87 -12.32 6.86
N HIS A 51 9.00 -11.68 7.19
CA HIS A 51 9.74 -12.01 8.43
C HIS A 51 9.00 -11.63 9.72
N TYR A 52 8.13 -10.63 9.66
CA TYR A 52 7.35 -10.14 10.81
C TYR A 52 5.87 -10.53 10.72
N ASP A 53 5.50 -11.32 9.71
CA ASP A 53 4.14 -11.83 9.49
C ASP A 53 3.05 -10.74 9.56
N ARG A 54 3.33 -9.55 8.98
CA ARG A 54 2.45 -8.37 9.11
C ARG A 54 2.49 -7.43 7.90
N VAL A 55 1.42 -6.66 7.71
CA VAL A 55 1.42 -5.50 6.81
C VAL A 55 2.33 -4.41 7.37
N ASN A 56 3.10 -3.78 6.48
CA ASN A 56 3.99 -2.67 6.81
C ASN A 56 3.91 -1.60 5.71
N PHE A 57 4.37 -0.38 6.01
CA PHE A 57 4.30 0.73 5.07
C PHE A 57 5.51 1.66 5.18
N TYR A 58 5.76 2.45 4.12
CA TYR A 58 6.73 3.54 4.15
C TYR A 58 6.28 4.73 3.30
N PHE A 59 6.56 5.93 3.80
CA PHE A 59 6.36 7.19 3.08
C PHE A 59 7.59 7.51 2.23
N LYS A 60 7.36 7.98 1.01
CA LYS A 60 8.41 8.52 0.13
C LYS A 60 7.91 9.78 -0.58
N PRO A 61 8.76 10.79 -0.77
CA PRO A 61 8.44 11.88 -1.68
C PRO A 61 8.37 11.37 -3.12
N ASN A 62 7.48 11.94 -3.93
CA ASN A 62 7.44 11.74 -5.40
C ASN A 62 8.70 12.32 -6.05
#